data_AF-L9XNT3-F1
#
_entry.id   AF-L9XNT3-F1
#
_cell.length_a   1.000
_cell.length_b   1.000
_cell.length_c   1.000
_cell.angle_alpha   90.00
_cell.angle_beta   90.00
_cell.angle_gamma   90.00
#
_symmetry.space_group_name_H-M   'P 1'
#
loop_
_entity.id
_entity.type
_entity.pdbx_description
1 polymer ?
#
loop_
_entity_poly.entity_id
_entity_poly.type
_entity_poly.pdbx_seq_one_letter_code
_entity_poly.pdbx_strand_id
1 'polypeptide(L)'
;MATLDSLPAIDDCLETYLTAHAVFGDGSFSAGALEDHDGTVESTTPGLEHRLALLVAYGLLEQLDDDRYRVRCSPEGGPEQWRERATERAETLHRLVSDLAADRQGSAESDDADLELLEWNGESFASVFVSESDDSESVATRAATVLVRTESAGIVLRTSGARADRAQQIADQLCSDAIVDDTALDRPFEKEGSDVVGDSKDDLDFRAFLRPA
;
A
#
# COMPACT_ATOMS: atom_id res chain seq x y z
N MET A 1 22.31 -15.88 12.38
CA MET A 1 22.70 -14.62 13.05
C MET A 1 23.32 -13.74 11.99
N ALA A 2 22.67 -12.65 11.61
CA ALA A 2 23.34 -11.63 10.79
C ALA A 2 24.43 -11.00 11.65
N THR A 3 25.68 -11.06 11.21
CA THR A 3 26.79 -10.31 11.81
C THR A 3 26.74 -8.89 11.23
N LEU A 4 27.14 -7.87 12.00
CA LEU A 4 27.16 -6.47 11.52
C LEU A 4 27.93 -6.34 10.19
N ASP A 5 28.97 -7.18 10.00
CA ASP A 5 29.76 -7.29 8.76
C ASP A 5 28.96 -7.70 7.50
N SER A 6 27.70 -8.11 7.66
CA SER A 6 26.80 -8.44 6.53
C SER A 6 25.97 -7.24 6.04
N LEU A 7 25.99 -6.13 6.77
CA LEU A 7 25.24 -4.93 6.41
C LEU A 7 26.01 -4.13 5.33
N PRO A 8 25.34 -3.76 4.22
CA PRO A 8 25.96 -2.96 3.16
C PRO A 8 26.60 -1.67 3.69
N ALA A 9 27.89 -1.48 3.41
CA ALA A 9 28.65 -0.25 3.71
C ALA A 9 28.47 0.27 5.14
N ILE A 10 28.37 -0.63 6.13
CA ILE A 10 28.02 -0.27 7.51
C ILE A 10 29.03 0.68 8.15
N ASP A 11 30.33 0.48 7.90
CA ASP A 11 31.38 1.33 8.46
C ASP A 11 31.25 2.78 7.96
N ASP A 12 31.13 2.97 6.64
CA ASP A 12 30.92 4.28 6.02
C ASP A 12 29.62 4.93 6.50
N CYS A 13 28.57 4.14 6.71
CA CYS A 13 27.29 4.64 7.24
C CYS A 13 27.44 5.12 8.68
N LEU A 14 28.13 4.37 9.55
CA LEU A 14 28.35 4.75 10.95
C LEU A 14 29.18 6.02 11.06
N GLU A 15 30.21 6.19 10.23
CA GLU A 15 30.98 7.44 10.15
C GLU A 15 30.09 8.62 9.76
N THR A 16 29.31 8.50 8.67
CA THR A 16 28.36 9.54 8.24
C THR A 16 27.33 9.88 9.32
N TYR A 17 26.81 8.87 10.02
CA TYR A 17 25.86 9.06 11.12
C TYR A 17 26.47 9.82 12.31
N LEU A 18 27.70 9.46 12.71
CA LEU A 18 28.41 10.16 13.80
C LEU A 18 28.74 11.60 13.41
N THR A 19 29.15 11.85 12.17
CA THR A 19 29.34 13.21 11.63
C THR A 19 28.05 14.01 11.69
N ALA A 20 26.93 13.44 11.21
CA ALA A 20 25.63 14.10 11.25
C ALA A 20 25.21 14.45 12.67
N HIS A 21 25.35 13.53 13.63
CA HIS A 21 25.03 13.81 15.03
C HIS A 21 25.98 14.86 15.65
N ALA A 22 27.28 14.82 15.34
CA ALA A 22 28.24 15.79 15.87
C ALA A 22 27.95 17.22 15.39
N VAL A 23 27.49 17.38 14.14
CA VAL A 23 27.21 18.69 13.54
C VAL A 23 25.81 19.19 13.89
N PHE A 24 24.80 18.32 13.82
CA PHE A 24 23.39 18.72 13.88
C PHE A 24 22.66 18.27 15.15
N GLY A 25 23.25 17.35 15.94
CA GLY A 25 22.62 16.78 17.13
C GLY A 25 21.26 16.15 16.82
N ASP A 26 20.24 16.57 17.57
CA ASP A 26 18.83 16.18 17.36
C ASP A 26 18.10 17.06 16.32
N GLY A 27 18.81 18.02 15.72
CA GLY A 27 18.30 18.90 14.67
C GLY A 27 18.04 18.17 13.36
N SER A 28 17.22 18.78 12.50
CA SER A 28 17.07 18.34 11.11
C SER A 28 18.17 18.94 10.23
N PHE A 29 18.64 18.20 9.25
CA PHE A 29 19.67 18.61 8.29
C PHE A 29 19.35 18.11 6.87
N SER A 30 19.98 18.69 5.85
CA SER A 30 19.89 18.23 4.46
C SER A 30 21.14 17.50 4.00
N ALA A 31 21.06 16.75 2.89
CA ALA A 31 22.22 16.03 2.36
C ALA A 31 23.35 17.01 2.01
N GLY A 32 23.02 18.12 1.32
CA GLY A 32 24.01 19.14 0.97
C GLY A 32 24.67 19.80 2.18
N ALA A 33 23.91 20.05 3.26
CA ALA A 33 24.48 20.60 4.49
C ALA A 33 25.46 19.63 5.17
N LEU A 34 25.22 18.32 5.02
CA LEU A 34 26.13 17.30 5.53
C LEU A 34 27.36 17.13 4.62
N GLU A 35 27.23 17.22 3.29
CA GLU A 35 28.36 17.16 2.35
C GLU A 35 29.43 18.22 2.64
N ASP A 36 29.00 19.45 2.96
CA ASP A 36 29.90 20.55 3.32
C ASP A 36 30.77 20.24 4.56
N HIS A 37 30.33 19.29 5.39
CA HIS A 37 31.00 18.87 6.62
C HIS A 37 31.62 17.48 6.55
N ASP A 38 31.18 16.61 5.64
CA ASP A 38 31.60 15.21 5.57
C ASP A 38 33.06 15.09 5.12
N GLY A 39 33.66 16.12 4.52
CA GLY A 39 35.12 16.28 4.29
C GLY A 39 35.82 15.14 3.54
N THR A 40 35.09 14.09 3.18
CA THR A 40 35.57 12.83 2.64
C THR A 40 35.63 12.99 1.13
N VAL A 41 36.61 13.79 0.72
CA VAL A 41 37.05 13.90 -0.67
C VAL A 41 37.84 12.62 -0.97
N GLU A 42 37.39 11.90 -2.00
CA GLU A 42 37.95 10.66 -2.59
C GLU A 42 37.59 9.33 -1.92
N SER A 43 36.66 8.58 -2.54
CA SER A 43 36.90 7.22 -3.08
C SER A 43 35.59 6.43 -3.23
N THR A 44 35.34 5.93 -4.45
CA THR A 44 34.77 4.62 -4.83
C THR A 44 33.49 4.04 -4.18
N THR A 45 32.90 4.69 -3.19
CA THR A 45 31.75 4.27 -2.38
C THR A 45 30.46 4.82 -3.00
N PRO A 46 29.31 4.14 -2.89
CA PRO A 46 28.03 4.73 -3.31
C PRO A 46 27.82 6.10 -2.61
N GLY A 47 27.32 7.08 -3.37
CA GLY A 47 27.26 8.50 -2.95
C GLY A 47 26.53 8.73 -1.62
N LEU A 48 26.72 9.93 -1.03
CA LEU A 48 26.14 10.29 0.28
C LEU A 48 24.63 9.97 0.37
N GLU A 49 23.87 10.26 -0.69
CA GLU A 49 22.44 9.93 -0.77
C GLU A 49 22.15 8.45 -0.50
N HIS A 50 22.97 7.55 -1.06
CA HIS A 50 22.82 6.11 -0.82
C HIS A 50 23.13 5.75 0.62
N ARG A 51 24.17 6.36 1.23
CA ARG A 51 24.49 6.16 2.66
C ARG A 51 23.36 6.66 3.56
N LEU A 52 22.77 7.82 3.24
CA LEU A 52 21.61 8.35 3.96
C LEU A 52 20.40 7.42 3.84
N ALA A 53 20.13 6.88 2.64
CA ALA A 53 19.07 5.89 2.44
C ALA A 53 19.30 4.62 3.27
N LEU A 54 20.55 4.11 3.31
CA LEU A 54 20.91 2.97 4.15
C LEU A 54 20.76 3.28 5.64
N LEU A 55 21.18 4.45 6.11
CA LEU A 55 21.00 4.88 7.50
C LEU A 55 19.53 5.00 7.92
N VAL A 56 18.67 5.44 7.00
CA VAL A 56 17.21 5.42 7.19
C VAL A 56 16.68 3.98 7.23
N ALA A 57 17.21 3.08 6.39
CA ALA A 57 16.86 1.67 6.39
C ALA A 57 17.28 0.95 7.69
N TYR A 58 18.47 1.29 8.22
CA TYR A 58 18.97 0.80 9.51
C TYR A 58 18.24 1.42 10.72
N GLY A 59 17.42 2.45 10.50
CA GLY A 59 16.65 3.11 11.55
C GLY A 59 17.45 4.07 12.42
N LEU A 60 18.66 4.44 12.00
CA LEU A 60 19.50 5.42 12.68
C LEU A 60 19.08 6.86 12.36
N LEU A 61 18.62 7.07 11.13
CA LEU A 61 18.04 8.33 10.67
C LEU A 61 16.54 8.18 10.38
N GLU A 62 15.85 9.31 10.44
CA GLU A 62 14.50 9.51 9.96
C GLU A 62 14.53 10.52 8.82
N GLN A 63 13.87 10.18 7.70
CA GLN A 63 13.65 11.09 6.59
C GLN A 63 12.32 11.83 6.82
N LEU A 64 12.38 13.16 6.85
CA LEU A 64 11.22 14.02 7.08
C LEU A 64 10.55 14.43 5.77
N ASP A 65 11.34 14.60 4.71
CA ASP A 65 10.92 14.87 3.33
C ASP A 65 12.07 14.53 2.35
N ASP A 66 11.95 14.90 1.08
CA ASP A 66 12.85 14.50 0.00
C ASP A 66 14.34 14.78 0.27
N ASP A 67 14.67 15.83 1.02
CA ASP A 67 16.06 16.21 1.32
C ASP A 67 16.27 16.66 2.78
N ARG A 68 15.42 16.22 3.72
CA ARG A 68 15.64 16.47 5.15
C ARG A 68 15.63 15.22 5.97
N TYR A 69 16.64 15.13 6.82
CA TYR A 69 16.94 14.01 7.69
C TYR A 69 17.07 14.48 9.13
N ARG A 70 16.85 13.59 10.08
CA ARG A 70 17.12 13.80 11.50
C ARG A 70 17.68 12.52 12.12
N VAL A 71 18.56 12.68 13.10
CA VAL A 71 19.01 11.56 13.94
C VAL A 71 17.86 11.05 14.80
N ARG A 72 17.50 9.76 14.64
CA ARG A 72 16.40 9.14 15.39
C ARG A 72 16.86 8.58 16.74
N CYS A 73 18.04 7.98 16.75
CA CYS A 73 18.66 7.42 17.95
C CYS A 73 19.90 8.26 18.26
N SER A 74 20.00 8.84 19.45
CA SER A 74 21.23 9.51 19.87
C SER A 74 22.30 8.45 20.21
N PRO A 75 23.57 8.63 19.80
CA PRO A 75 24.67 7.73 20.17
C PRO A 75 24.96 7.75 21.69
N GLU A 76 24.54 8.81 22.38
CA GLU A 76 24.61 8.91 23.85
C GLU A 76 23.43 8.19 24.54
N GLY A 77 22.40 7.84 23.76
CA GLY A 77 21.23 7.12 24.23
C GLY A 77 21.59 5.72 24.73
N GLY A 78 21.03 5.34 25.87
CA GLY A 78 21.20 4.01 26.42
C GLY A 78 20.55 2.92 25.53
N PRO A 79 20.96 1.64 25.68
CA PRO A 79 20.42 0.53 24.88
C PRO A 79 18.90 0.37 24.96
N GLU A 80 18.27 0.79 26.06
CA GLU A 80 16.82 0.74 26.23
C GLU A 80 16.09 1.71 25.29
N GLN A 81 16.61 2.93 25.14
CA GLN A 81 16.05 3.93 24.23
C GLN A 81 16.16 3.47 22.77
N TRP A 82 17.29 2.85 22.41
CA TRP A 82 17.47 2.26 21.08
C TRP A 82 16.47 1.13 20.81
N ARG A 83 16.23 0.26 21.80
CA ARG A 83 15.23 -0.82 21.68
C ARG A 83 13.81 -0.29 21.55
N GLU A 84 13.44 0.72 22.33
CA GLU A 84 12.13 1.35 22.27
C GLU A 84 11.87 1.92 20.87
N ARG A 85 12.81 2.70 20.31
CA ARG A 85 12.71 3.26 18.97
C ARG A 85 12.65 2.21 17.87
N ALA A 86 13.41 1.12 18.01
CA ALA A 86 13.36 -0.01 17.08
C ALA A 86 12.03 -0.75 17.14
N THR A 87 11.47 -0.93 18.33
CA THR A 87 10.17 -1.60 18.57
C THR A 87 9.04 -0.78 17.95
N GLU A 88 8.99 0.53 18.23
CA GLU A 88 8.00 1.45 17.65
C GLU A 88 7.99 1.40 16.11
N ARG A 89 9.18 1.35 15.48
CA ARG A 89 9.29 1.22 14.03
C ARG A 89 8.82 -0.14 13.54
N ALA A 90 9.20 -1.22 14.21
CA ALA A 90 8.78 -2.57 13.84
C ALA A 90 7.26 -2.74 13.96
N GLU A 91 6.63 -2.20 15.00
CA GLU A 91 5.17 -2.20 15.18
C GLU A 91 4.46 -1.37 14.11
N THR A 92 5.01 -0.21 13.76
CA THR A 92 4.47 0.63 12.69
C THR A 92 4.54 -0.07 11.33
N LEU A 93 5.69 -0.68 11.00
CA LEU A 93 5.84 -1.47 9.78
C LEU A 93 4.92 -2.69 9.78
N HIS A 94 4.80 -3.40 10.89
CA HIS A 94 3.91 -4.54 11.01
C HIS A 94 2.46 -4.13 10.75
N ARG A 95 2.01 -3.01 11.33
CA ARG A 95 0.68 -2.46 11.06
C ARG A 95 0.49 -2.10 9.59
N LEU A 96 1.40 -1.32 9.00
CA LEU A 96 1.30 -0.94 7.58
C LEU A 96 1.30 -2.15 6.64
N VAL A 97 2.14 -3.16 6.92
CA VAL A 97 2.17 -4.40 6.15
C VAL A 97 0.89 -5.21 6.38
N SER A 98 0.35 -5.25 7.60
CA SER A 98 -0.90 -5.95 7.90
C SER A 98 -2.10 -5.27 7.24
N ASP A 99 -2.16 -3.94 7.27
CA ASP A 99 -3.21 -3.15 6.61
C ASP A 99 -3.14 -3.37 5.10
N LEU A 100 -1.94 -3.27 4.51
CA LEU A 100 -1.73 -3.55 3.09
C LEU A 100 -1.99 -5.01 2.74
N ALA A 101 -1.67 -5.96 3.62
CA ALA A 101 -1.94 -7.37 3.43
C ALA A 101 -3.42 -7.69 3.57
N ALA A 102 -4.19 -6.97 4.40
CA ALA A 102 -5.63 -7.08 4.50
C ALA A 102 -6.31 -6.46 3.27
N ASP A 103 -5.87 -5.28 2.82
CA ASP A 103 -6.33 -4.67 1.57
C ASP A 103 -5.98 -5.56 0.37
N ARG A 104 -4.79 -6.18 0.38
CA ARG A 104 -4.39 -7.17 -0.62
C ARG A 104 -5.07 -8.51 -0.44
N GLN A 105 -5.43 -9.01 0.73
CA GLN A 105 -6.21 -10.25 0.85
C GLN A 105 -7.65 -9.99 0.40
N GLY A 106 -8.18 -8.78 0.61
CA GLY A 106 -9.37 -8.32 -0.08
C GLY A 106 -9.19 -8.26 -1.60
N SER A 107 -7.99 -7.92 -2.10
CA SER A 107 -7.74 -7.73 -3.55
C SER A 107 -7.05 -8.89 -4.30
N ALA A 108 -6.45 -9.88 -3.63
CA ALA A 108 -5.53 -10.90 -4.19
C ALA A 108 -6.19 -12.27 -4.36
N GLU A 109 -7.49 -12.39 -4.10
CA GLU A 109 -8.31 -13.40 -4.78
C GLU A 109 -8.57 -13.04 -6.26
N SER A 110 -8.10 -11.88 -6.77
CA SER A 110 -8.57 -11.34 -8.05
C SER A 110 -7.64 -11.44 -9.27
N ASP A 111 -6.41 -11.95 -9.18
CA ASP A 111 -5.47 -11.83 -10.32
C ASP A 111 -4.92 -13.11 -10.94
N ASP A 112 -5.10 -14.31 -10.35
CA ASP A 112 -4.84 -15.57 -11.10
C ASP A 112 -5.42 -16.88 -10.50
N ALA A 113 -6.32 -16.83 -9.52
CA ALA A 113 -6.93 -18.04 -8.94
C ALA A 113 -8.45 -17.95 -9.09
N ASP A 114 -9.02 -18.84 -9.93
CA ASP A 114 -10.45 -19.12 -10.09
C ASP A 114 -11.40 -17.93 -9.93
N LEU A 115 -11.82 -17.36 -11.06
CA LEU A 115 -12.90 -16.36 -11.15
C LEU A 115 -14.04 -16.76 -10.21
N GLU A 116 -14.12 -16.08 -9.07
CA GLU A 116 -15.06 -16.46 -8.02
C GLU A 116 -16.47 -16.14 -8.51
N LEU A 117 -17.32 -17.17 -8.58
CA LEU A 117 -18.72 -17.04 -8.95
C LEU A 117 -19.57 -17.09 -7.69
N LEU A 118 -20.38 -16.04 -7.49
CA LEU A 118 -21.37 -15.99 -6.41
C LEU A 118 -22.77 -16.22 -6.96
N GLU A 119 -23.58 -16.99 -6.25
CA GLU A 119 -24.98 -17.20 -6.61
C GLU A 119 -25.89 -16.10 -6.04
N TRP A 120 -26.74 -15.54 -6.90
CA TRP A 120 -27.80 -14.61 -6.53
C TRP A 120 -29.07 -14.94 -7.31
N ASN A 121 -30.18 -15.15 -6.62
CA ASN A 121 -31.47 -15.56 -7.21
C ASN A 121 -31.40 -16.81 -8.13
N GLY A 122 -30.44 -17.72 -7.88
CA GLY A 122 -30.25 -18.94 -8.68
C GLY A 122 -29.42 -18.75 -9.94
N GLU A 123 -28.77 -17.59 -10.11
CA GLU A 123 -27.88 -17.28 -11.22
C GLU A 123 -26.47 -16.94 -10.69
N SER A 124 -25.44 -17.26 -11.48
CA SER A 124 -24.05 -17.02 -11.09
C SER A 124 -23.56 -15.66 -11.59
N PHE A 125 -22.94 -14.90 -10.68
CA PHE A 125 -22.35 -13.59 -10.92
C PHE A 125 -20.86 -13.65 -10.67
N ALA A 126 -20.08 -13.04 -11.55
CA ALA A 126 -18.63 -13.04 -11.41
C ALA A 126 -18.15 -11.92 -10.49
N SER A 127 -17.30 -12.28 -9.54
CA SER A 127 -16.81 -11.43 -8.48
C SER A 127 -15.80 -10.39 -9.01
N VAL A 128 -16.03 -9.13 -8.66
CA VAL A 128 -15.11 -8.01 -8.92
C VAL A 128 -14.90 -7.25 -7.61
N PHE A 129 -13.70 -7.35 -7.04
CA PHE A 129 -13.39 -6.64 -5.81
C PHE A 129 -13.11 -5.15 -6.06
N VAL A 130 -13.66 -4.30 -5.20
CA VAL A 130 -13.54 -2.84 -5.23
C VAL A 130 -12.72 -2.38 -4.03
N SER A 131 -11.51 -1.90 -4.31
CA SER A 131 -10.60 -1.28 -3.36
C SER A 131 -10.83 0.23 -3.23
N GLU A 132 -10.16 0.87 -2.27
CA GLU A 132 -10.28 2.31 -2.02
C GLU A 132 -9.69 3.16 -3.16
N SER A 133 -8.62 2.68 -3.79
CA SER A 133 -7.97 3.36 -4.91
C SER A 133 -8.70 3.19 -6.24
N ASP A 134 -9.69 2.29 -6.29
CA ASP A 134 -10.38 1.99 -7.54
C ASP A 134 -11.35 3.11 -7.91
N ASP A 135 -11.37 3.42 -9.20
CA ASP A 135 -12.36 4.25 -9.86
C ASP A 135 -13.30 3.40 -10.73
N SER A 136 -14.33 4.02 -11.29
CA SER A 136 -15.30 3.32 -12.12
C SER A 136 -14.71 2.80 -13.43
N GLU A 137 -13.72 3.46 -14.02
CA GLU A 137 -13.06 3.04 -15.26
C GLU A 137 -12.25 1.75 -15.06
N SER A 138 -11.44 1.70 -14.00
CA SER A 138 -10.66 0.51 -13.63
C SER A 138 -11.55 -0.67 -13.23
N VAL A 139 -12.68 -0.43 -12.56
CA VAL A 139 -13.68 -1.47 -12.25
C VAL A 139 -14.40 -1.93 -13.51
N ALA A 140 -14.81 -1.02 -14.39
CA ALA A 140 -15.45 -1.33 -15.67
C ALA A 140 -14.56 -2.21 -16.55
N THR A 141 -13.27 -1.90 -16.63
CA THR A 141 -12.29 -2.68 -17.39
C THR A 141 -12.16 -4.10 -16.86
N ARG A 142 -12.11 -4.27 -15.53
CA ARG A 142 -12.08 -5.59 -14.89
C ARG A 142 -13.39 -6.35 -15.11
N ALA A 143 -14.53 -5.68 -14.96
CA ALA A 143 -15.84 -6.25 -15.24
C ALA A 143 -15.96 -6.77 -16.68
N ALA A 144 -15.55 -5.99 -17.67
CA ALA A 144 -15.52 -6.40 -19.08
C ALA A 144 -14.63 -7.63 -19.28
N THR A 145 -13.43 -7.61 -18.69
CA THR A 145 -12.48 -8.73 -18.77
C THR A 145 -13.05 -10.00 -18.17
N VAL A 146 -13.71 -9.91 -17.01
CA VAL A 146 -14.31 -11.03 -16.32
C VAL A 146 -15.49 -11.61 -17.12
N LEU A 147 -16.40 -10.76 -17.62
CA LEU A 147 -17.54 -11.19 -18.43
C LEU A 147 -17.14 -11.90 -19.73
N VAL A 148 -15.99 -11.56 -20.32
CA VAL A 148 -15.46 -12.29 -21.49
C VAL A 148 -14.92 -13.66 -21.10
N ARG A 149 -14.47 -13.83 -19.85
CA ARG A 149 -13.84 -15.07 -19.36
C ARG A 149 -14.82 -16.03 -18.67
N THR A 150 -15.99 -15.57 -18.23
CA THR A 150 -16.99 -16.37 -17.51
C THR A 150 -18.33 -16.41 -18.23
N GLU A 151 -18.98 -17.58 -18.22
CA GLU A 151 -20.41 -17.69 -18.56
C GLU A 151 -21.26 -17.32 -17.33
N SER A 152 -21.26 -16.03 -16.95
CA SER A 152 -22.02 -15.49 -15.82
C SER A 152 -23.20 -14.61 -16.27
N ALA A 153 -24.23 -14.49 -15.43
CA ALA A 153 -25.39 -13.63 -15.68
C ALA A 153 -25.05 -12.13 -15.53
N GLY A 154 -23.96 -11.83 -14.82
CA GLY A 154 -23.48 -10.48 -14.57
C GLY A 154 -22.25 -10.47 -13.69
N ILE A 155 -22.02 -9.34 -13.01
CA ILE A 155 -20.93 -9.16 -12.05
C ILE A 155 -21.47 -8.87 -10.66
N VAL A 156 -20.66 -9.12 -9.64
CA VAL A 156 -20.91 -8.68 -8.28
C VAL A 156 -19.74 -7.85 -7.80
N LEU A 157 -20.00 -6.59 -7.47
CA LEU A 157 -19.01 -5.72 -6.85
C LEU A 157 -18.91 -6.06 -5.36
N ARG A 158 -17.73 -6.48 -4.90
CA ARG A 158 -17.46 -6.81 -3.49
C ARG A 158 -16.54 -5.78 -2.86
N THR A 159 -16.81 -5.41 -1.62
CA THR A 159 -15.88 -4.63 -0.80
C THR A 159 -16.16 -4.87 0.68
N SER A 160 -15.27 -4.41 1.55
CA SER A 160 -15.54 -4.39 3.00
C SER A 160 -16.80 -3.56 3.30
N GLY A 161 -17.62 -4.00 4.24
CA GLY A 161 -18.85 -3.33 4.67
C GLY A 161 -18.62 -1.89 5.12
N ALA A 162 -17.43 -1.56 5.65
CA ALA A 162 -17.04 -0.19 5.98
C ALA A 162 -16.94 0.75 4.76
N ARG A 163 -16.84 0.18 3.55
CA ARG A 163 -16.67 0.87 2.26
C ARG A 163 -17.88 0.70 1.33
N ALA A 164 -19.03 0.25 1.85
CA ALA A 164 -20.26 0.03 1.07
C ALA A 164 -20.67 1.24 0.21
N ASP A 165 -20.56 2.45 0.75
CA ASP A 165 -20.89 3.69 0.03
C ASP A 165 -20.05 3.88 -1.24
N ARG A 166 -18.77 3.48 -1.22
CA ARG A 166 -17.89 3.60 -2.38
C ARG A 166 -18.27 2.60 -3.47
N ALA A 167 -18.51 1.35 -3.10
CA ALA A 167 -18.99 0.34 -4.05
C ALA A 167 -20.36 0.71 -4.62
N GLN A 168 -21.23 1.33 -3.82
CA GLN A 168 -22.52 1.83 -4.29
C GLN A 168 -22.37 2.94 -5.33
N GLN A 169 -21.49 3.91 -5.08
CA GLN A 169 -21.20 4.99 -6.04
C GLN A 169 -20.64 4.44 -7.36
N ILE A 170 -19.74 3.46 -7.30
CA ILE A 170 -19.19 2.83 -8.50
C ILE A 170 -20.29 2.03 -9.22
N ALA A 171 -21.11 1.26 -8.51
CA ALA A 171 -22.25 0.55 -9.08
C ALA A 171 -23.20 1.51 -9.83
N ASP A 172 -23.53 2.64 -9.22
CA ASP A 172 -24.41 3.65 -9.82
C ASP A 172 -23.79 4.27 -11.08
N GLN A 173 -22.46 4.45 -11.11
CA GLN A 173 -21.74 4.92 -12.30
C GLN A 173 -21.70 3.88 -13.41
N LEU A 174 -21.50 2.60 -13.09
CA LEU A 174 -21.56 1.50 -14.07
C LEU A 174 -22.96 1.31 -14.66
N CYS A 175 -24.00 1.76 -13.97
CA CYS A 175 -25.38 1.76 -14.46
C CYS A 175 -25.74 3.02 -15.28
N SER A 176 -24.84 3.99 -15.40
CA SER A 176 -25.06 5.20 -16.19
C SER A 176 -24.70 4.95 -17.65
N ASP A 177 -25.53 5.42 -18.59
CA ASP A 177 -25.26 5.34 -20.03
C ASP A 177 -23.91 5.96 -20.42
N ALA A 178 -23.44 6.96 -19.67
CA ALA A 178 -22.17 7.65 -19.92
C ALA A 178 -20.94 6.74 -19.74
N ILE A 179 -21.06 5.63 -19.01
CA ILE A 179 -19.90 4.76 -18.74
C ILE A 179 -19.40 4.04 -20.00
N VAL A 180 -20.28 3.81 -20.97
CA VAL A 180 -19.94 3.12 -22.23
C VAL A 180 -19.03 3.99 -23.10
N ASP A 181 -19.22 5.30 -23.06
CA ASP A 181 -18.39 6.24 -23.84
C ASP A 181 -16.97 6.35 -23.29
N ASP A 182 -16.80 6.12 -21.98
CA ASP A 182 -15.55 6.35 -21.24
C ASP A 182 -14.83 5.03 -20.85
N THR A 183 -15.34 3.84 -21.20
CA THR A 183 -14.78 2.56 -20.74
C THR A 183 -14.82 1.43 -21.79
N ALA A 184 -14.33 0.24 -21.42
CA ALA A 184 -14.33 -0.96 -22.26
C ALA A 184 -15.65 -1.76 -22.24
N LEU A 185 -16.72 -1.23 -21.66
CA LEU A 185 -18.01 -1.91 -21.58
C LEU A 185 -18.80 -1.73 -22.87
N ASP A 186 -19.39 -2.81 -23.39
CA ASP A 186 -20.24 -2.75 -24.59
C ASP A 186 -21.63 -2.12 -24.32
N ARG A 187 -22.05 -2.09 -23.05
CA ARG A 187 -23.36 -1.61 -22.58
C ARG A 187 -23.33 -1.26 -21.09
N PRO A 188 -24.23 -0.40 -20.59
CA PRO A 188 -24.32 -0.14 -19.16
C PRO A 188 -24.85 -1.37 -18.41
N PHE A 189 -24.69 -1.36 -17.10
CA PHE A 189 -25.29 -2.35 -16.22
C PHE A 189 -26.67 -1.90 -15.69
N GLU A 190 -27.45 -2.85 -15.21
CA GLU A 190 -28.62 -2.65 -14.37
C GLU A 190 -28.36 -3.24 -12.99
N LYS A 191 -28.74 -2.50 -11.95
CA LYS A 191 -28.62 -2.96 -10.56
C LYS A 191 -29.76 -3.90 -10.20
N GLU A 192 -29.43 -5.15 -9.86
CA GLU A 192 -30.42 -6.12 -9.38
C GLU A 192 -30.67 -6.03 -7.88
N GLY A 193 -29.61 -5.80 -7.11
CA GLY A 193 -29.71 -5.83 -5.66
C GLY A 193 -28.37 -5.61 -4.97
N SER A 194 -28.41 -5.60 -3.65
CA SER A 194 -27.23 -5.55 -2.81
C SER A 194 -27.52 -6.23 -1.48
N ASP A 195 -26.50 -6.84 -0.90
CA ASP A 195 -26.55 -7.39 0.44
C ASP A 195 -25.29 -7.05 1.24
N VAL A 196 -25.36 -7.33 2.54
CA VAL A 196 -24.21 -7.27 3.45
C VAL A 196 -24.17 -8.61 4.17
N VAL A 197 -23.06 -9.32 4.05
CA VAL A 197 -22.87 -10.63 4.68
C VAL A 197 -21.62 -10.62 5.54
N GLY A 198 -21.56 -11.48 6.55
CA GLY A 198 -20.39 -11.60 7.40
C GLY A 198 -20.68 -12.33 8.70
N ASP A 199 -19.66 -12.97 9.25
CA ASP A 199 -19.78 -13.76 10.47
C ASP A 199 -19.70 -12.90 11.74
N SER A 200 -19.26 -11.65 11.61
CA SER A 200 -19.16 -10.70 12.72
C SER A 200 -19.34 -9.25 12.27
N LYS A 201 -19.59 -8.33 13.21
CA LYS A 201 -19.78 -6.90 12.90
C LYS A 201 -18.51 -6.21 12.39
N ASP A 202 -17.35 -6.78 12.71
CA ASP A 202 -16.04 -6.25 12.32
C ASP A 202 -15.54 -6.91 11.01
N ASP A 203 -16.29 -7.89 10.49
CA ASP A 203 -15.95 -8.67 9.31
C ASP A 203 -17.20 -8.82 8.43
N LEU A 204 -17.61 -7.69 7.84
CA LEU A 204 -18.74 -7.60 6.93
C LEU A 204 -18.22 -7.34 5.52
N ASP A 205 -18.85 -7.98 4.55
CA ASP A 205 -18.69 -7.78 3.11
C ASP A 205 -19.97 -7.16 2.55
N PHE A 206 -19.83 -6.03 1.85
CA PHE A 206 -20.89 -5.48 1.01
C PHE A 206 -20.79 -6.04 -0.40
N ARG A 207 -21.94 -6.41 -0.99
CA ARG A 207 -22.02 -6.94 -2.34
C ARG A 207 -23.11 -6.22 -3.13
N ALA A 208 -22.81 -5.79 -4.35
CA ALA A 208 -23.78 -5.22 -5.28
C ALA A 208 -23.81 -6.03 -6.58
N PHE A 209 -24.99 -6.57 -6.92
CA PHE A 209 -25.20 -7.45 -8.07
C PHE A 209 -25.70 -6.64 -9.26
N LEU A 210 -24.99 -6.76 -10.38
CA LEU A 210 -25.20 -5.98 -11.59
C LEU A 210 -25.31 -6.90 -12.82
N ARG A 211 -26.26 -6.62 -13.72
CA ARG A 211 -26.40 -7.32 -15.01
C ARG A 211 -26.16 -6.40 -16.20
N PRO A 212 -25.59 -6.88 -17.30
CA PRO A 212 -25.58 -6.10 -18.53
C PRO A 212 -27.02 -5.81 -18.99
N ALA A 213 -27.32 -4.57 -19.36
CA ALA A 213 -28.64 -4.13 -19.83
C ALA A 213 -29.05 -4.75 -21.18
#